data_AF-A0A665XA13-F1
#
_entry.id   AF-A0A665XA13-F1
#
_cell.length_a   1.000
_cell.length_b   1.000
_cell.length_c   1.000
_cell.angle_alpha   90.00
_cell.angle_beta   90.00
_cell.angle_gamma   90.00
#
_symmetry.space_group_name_H-M   'P 1'
#
loop_
_entity.id
_entity.type
_entity.pdbx_description
1 polymer ?
#
loop_
_entity_poly.entity_id
_entity_poly.type
_entity_poly.pdbx_seq_one_letter_code
_entity_poly.pdbx_strand_id
1 'polypeptide(L)'
;MGRSRHCSEEKRTLIKMLINEGKTYKEVQKMMGCSAKMISNALKWKAKPERRGRKRKTTIRMDRRIARMVKTQPMISSRMIKDSLKLPVSTVTIRRRLCEANLSARSPRKVPLLKKRHVLKRIQFAKEHIGWPKEKWRNIFPARRSPKTLTCSCY
;
A
#
# COMPACT_ATOMS: atom_id res chain seq x y z
N MET A 1 -15.20 2.36 34.87
CA MET A 1 -13.91 2.93 35.31
C MET A 1 -12.91 2.90 34.16
N GLY A 2 -12.72 4.03 33.46
CA GLY A 2 -11.73 4.14 32.38
C GLY A 2 -10.31 4.25 32.93
N ARG A 3 -9.33 3.60 32.28
CA ARG A 3 -7.92 3.81 32.63
C ARG A 3 -7.54 5.27 32.37
N SER A 4 -6.79 5.86 33.30
CA SER A 4 -6.24 7.21 33.13
C SER A 4 -5.31 7.29 31.91
N ARG A 5 -5.11 8.50 31.40
CA ARG A 5 -4.26 8.76 30.23
C ARG A 5 -2.86 8.19 30.47
N HIS A 6 -2.35 7.44 29.49
CA HIS A 6 -0.97 6.95 29.55
C HIS A 6 0.01 8.13 29.47
N CYS A 7 1.13 8.02 30.19
CA CYS A 7 2.25 8.97 30.11
C CYS A 7 2.70 9.14 28.65
N SER A 8 2.89 10.39 28.19
CA SER A 8 3.38 10.71 26.85
C SER A 8 4.80 10.20 26.62
N GLU A 9 5.18 10.04 25.35
CA GLU A 9 6.52 9.57 24.99
C GLU A 9 7.61 10.54 25.47
N GLU A 10 7.40 11.84 25.25
CA GLU A 10 8.29 12.92 25.72
C GLU A 10 8.52 12.89 27.23
N LYS A 11 7.47 12.66 28.02
CA LYS A 11 7.62 12.55 29.48
C LYS A 11 8.44 11.32 29.87
N ARG A 12 8.36 10.22 29.11
CA ARG A 12 9.15 9.01 29.38
C ARG A 12 10.62 9.20 29.01
N THR A 13 10.91 9.87 27.91
CA THR A 13 12.30 10.15 27.49
C THR A 13 12.97 11.06 28.50
N LEU A 14 12.29 12.13 28.93
CA LEU A 14 12.84 13.05 29.93
C LEU A 14 13.09 12.37 31.28
N ILE A 15 12.17 11.53 31.76
CA ILE A 15 12.38 10.75 32.99
C ILE A 15 13.61 9.83 32.85
N LYS A 16 13.80 9.19 31.69
CA LYS A 16 14.98 8.35 31.45
C LYS A 16 16.28 9.16 31.46
N MET A 17 16.28 10.35 30.87
CA MET A 17 17.43 11.26 30.89
C MET A 17 17.80 11.68 32.31
N LEU A 18 16.83 12.13 33.10
CA LEU A 18 17.07 12.59 34.48
C LEU A 18 17.61 11.47 35.40
N ILE A 19 17.14 10.23 35.20
CA ILE A 19 17.67 9.07 35.94
C ILE A 19 19.08 8.73 35.46
N ASN A 20 19.38 8.87 34.17
CA ASN A 20 20.72 8.67 33.63
C ASN A 20 21.72 9.75 34.10
N GLU A 21 21.25 10.96 34.38
CA GLU A 21 22.02 12.03 35.05
C GLU A 21 22.28 11.75 36.55
N GLY A 22 21.72 10.67 37.12
CA GLY A 22 21.91 10.28 38.52
C GLY A 22 20.93 10.90 39.51
N LYS A 23 19.88 11.58 39.04
CA LYS A 23 18.87 12.18 39.94
C LYS A 23 18.05 11.10 40.64
N THR A 24 17.74 11.34 41.90
CA THR A 24 16.94 10.44 42.72
C THR A 24 15.46 10.53 42.34
N TYR A 25 14.69 9.50 42.68
CA TYR A 25 13.26 9.47 42.35
C TYR A 25 12.51 10.66 42.95
N LYS A 26 12.83 11.09 44.18
CA LYS A 26 12.18 12.23 44.85
C LYS A 26 12.42 13.55 44.09
N GLU A 27 13.62 13.77 43.58
CA GLU A 27 13.96 14.96 42.80
C GLU A 27 13.20 14.99 41.47
N VAL A 28 13.13 13.86 40.78
CA VAL A 28 12.36 13.72 39.53
C VAL A 28 10.86 13.92 39.79
N GLN A 29 10.33 13.43 40.91
CA GLN A 29 8.94 13.67 41.29
C GLN A 29 8.65 15.16 41.50
N LYS A 30 9.54 15.88 42.19
CA LYS A 30 9.39 17.32 42.46
C LYS A 30 9.50 18.16 41.19
N MET A 31 10.45 17.82 40.32
CA MET A 31 10.69 18.53 39.06
C MET A 31 9.54 18.36 38.05
N MET A 32 9.00 17.14 37.96
CA MET A 32 8.01 16.79 36.92
C MET A 32 6.55 16.75 37.41
N GLY A 33 6.31 16.91 38.71
CA GLY A 33 4.96 16.76 39.31
C GLY A 33 4.38 15.35 39.12
N CYS A 34 5.24 14.33 39.13
CA CYS A 34 4.92 12.96 38.74
C CYS A 34 4.86 12.02 39.96
N SER A 35 4.02 10.99 39.91
CA SER A 35 4.04 9.95 40.96
C SER A 35 5.23 9.00 40.78
N ALA A 36 5.79 8.49 41.89
CA ALA A 36 6.87 7.51 41.86
C ALA A 36 6.52 6.26 41.02
N LYS A 37 5.24 5.87 41.03
CA LYS A 37 4.74 4.76 40.22
C LYS A 37 4.81 5.05 38.72
N MET A 38 4.60 6.30 38.30
CA MET A 38 4.77 6.69 36.90
C MET A 38 6.23 6.65 36.46
N ILE A 39 7.17 7.08 37.32
CA ILE A 39 8.62 6.99 37.06
C ILE A 39 9.03 5.53 36.87
N SER A 40 8.64 4.65 37.79
CA SER A 40 8.92 3.22 37.69
C SER A 40 8.32 2.60 36.42
N ASN A 41 7.08 2.96 36.08
CA ASN A 41 6.43 2.49 34.86
C ASN A 41 7.12 3.01 33.59
N ALA A 42 7.61 4.25 33.57
CA ALA A 42 8.32 4.84 32.45
C ALA A 42 9.67 4.15 32.19
N LEU A 43 10.39 3.81 33.26
CA LEU A 43 11.65 3.05 33.18
C LEU A 43 11.41 1.62 32.66
N LYS A 44 10.35 0.96 33.14
CA LYS A 44 9.96 -0.39 32.70
C LYS A 44 9.28 -0.40 31.31
N TRP A 45 8.94 0.77 30.78
CA TRP A 45 8.19 0.84 29.53
C TRP A 45 9.04 0.41 28.34
N LYS A 46 8.48 -0.49 27.54
CA LYS A 46 9.03 -0.97 26.27
C LYS A 46 7.99 -0.77 25.19
N ALA A 47 8.43 -0.42 23.98
CA ALA A 47 7.57 -0.41 22.81
C ALA A 47 7.00 -1.83 22.61
N LYS A 48 5.68 -1.94 22.68
CA LYS A 48 4.97 -3.19 22.39
C LYS A 48 4.33 -3.04 21.01
N PRO A 49 4.35 -4.08 20.17
CA PRO A 49 3.57 -4.03 18.94
C PRO A 49 2.11 -3.82 19.29
N GLU A 50 1.42 -2.97 18.54
CA GLU A 50 0.01 -2.71 18.73
C GLU A 50 -0.76 -4.02 18.52
N ARG A 51 -1.25 -4.60 19.62
CA ARG A 51 -2.05 -5.83 19.62
C ARG A 51 -3.55 -5.54 19.73
N ARG A 52 -3.95 -4.27 19.62
CA ARG A 52 -5.37 -3.90 19.66
C ARG A 52 -6.11 -4.41 18.42
N GLY A 53 -7.35 -4.82 18.64
CA GLY A 53 -8.27 -5.25 17.61
C GLY A 53 -8.32 -6.76 17.39
N ARG A 54 -9.13 -7.15 16.41
CA ARG A 54 -9.41 -8.55 16.08
C ARG A 54 -8.26 -9.17 15.31
N LYS A 55 -7.80 -10.34 15.75
CA LYS A 55 -6.78 -11.12 15.04
C LYS A 55 -7.27 -11.51 13.63
N ARG A 56 -6.33 -11.55 12.68
CA ARG A 56 -6.59 -11.98 11.30
C ARG A 56 -7.00 -13.45 11.27
N LYS A 57 -7.98 -13.79 10.45
CA LYS A 57 -8.34 -15.20 10.14
C LYS A 57 -7.41 -15.84 9.10
N THR A 58 -6.69 -15.02 8.32
CA THR A 58 -5.77 -15.50 7.28
C THR A 58 -4.36 -15.67 7.83
N THR A 59 -3.65 -16.66 7.32
CA THR A 59 -2.21 -16.85 7.57
C THR A 59 -1.39 -16.22 6.46
N ILE A 60 -0.12 -15.91 6.74
CA ILE A 60 0.82 -15.37 5.75
C ILE A 60 0.94 -16.30 4.52
N ARG A 61 0.88 -17.62 4.73
CA ARG A 61 0.91 -18.61 3.64
C ARG A 61 -0.33 -18.52 2.74
N MET A 62 -1.51 -18.33 3.32
CA MET A 62 -2.76 -18.15 2.56
C MET A 62 -2.71 -16.87 1.73
N ASP A 63 -2.26 -15.76 2.33
CA ASP A 63 -2.17 -14.46 1.65
C ASP A 63 -1.21 -14.52 0.44
N ARG A 64 -0.07 -15.24 0.58
CA ARG A 64 0.86 -15.49 -0.53
C ARG A 64 0.24 -16.32 -1.65
N ARG A 65 -0.55 -17.36 -1.33
CA ARG A 65 -1.25 -18.19 -2.33
C ARG A 65 -2.27 -17.35 -3.12
N ILE A 66 -3.03 -16.51 -2.42
CA ILE A 66 -3.99 -15.57 -3.03
C ILE A 66 -3.26 -14.64 -4.01
N ALA A 67 -2.18 -13.98 -3.55
CA ALA A 67 -1.43 -13.04 -4.38
C ALA A 67 -0.79 -13.71 -5.62
N ARG A 68 -0.26 -14.93 -5.46
CA ARG A 68 0.34 -15.67 -6.58
C ARG A 68 -0.69 -15.98 -7.66
N MET A 69 -1.88 -16.40 -7.28
CA MET A 69 -2.92 -16.78 -8.24
C MET A 69 -3.44 -15.59 -9.05
N VAL A 70 -3.56 -14.41 -8.43
CA VAL A 70 -3.91 -13.18 -9.16
C VAL A 70 -2.80 -12.74 -10.10
N LYS A 71 -1.53 -12.93 -9.74
CA LYS A 71 -0.41 -12.64 -10.65
C LYS A 71 -0.39 -13.56 -11.87
N THR A 72 -0.74 -14.84 -11.72
CA THR A 72 -0.84 -15.77 -12.85
C THR A 72 -2.07 -15.50 -13.71
N GLN A 73 -3.19 -15.09 -13.10
CA GLN A 73 -4.46 -14.85 -13.78
C GLN A 73 -5.05 -13.50 -13.32
N PRO A 74 -4.69 -12.38 -13.98
CA PRO A 74 -5.10 -11.04 -13.55
C PRO A 74 -6.62 -10.79 -13.55
N MET A 75 -7.38 -11.57 -14.34
CA MET A 75 -8.84 -11.43 -14.49
C MET A 75 -9.65 -12.31 -13.53
N ILE A 76 -9.00 -13.04 -12.62
CA ILE A 76 -9.70 -13.98 -11.73
C ILE A 76 -10.56 -13.23 -10.69
N SER A 77 -11.80 -13.70 -10.50
CA SER A 77 -12.71 -13.11 -9.52
C SER A 77 -12.42 -13.57 -8.09
N SER A 78 -12.73 -12.73 -7.09
CA SER A 78 -12.56 -13.10 -5.67
C SER A 78 -13.35 -14.34 -5.23
N ARG A 79 -14.46 -14.66 -5.91
CA ARG A 79 -15.24 -15.89 -5.69
C ARG A 79 -14.49 -17.11 -6.19
N MET A 80 -13.99 -17.07 -7.42
CA MET A 80 -13.15 -18.14 -7.97
C MET A 80 -11.88 -18.36 -7.14
N ILE A 81 -11.28 -17.29 -6.61
CA ILE A 81 -10.13 -17.42 -5.70
C ILE A 81 -10.50 -18.21 -4.44
N LYS A 82 -11.67 -17.94 -3.86
CA LYS A 82 -12.15 -18.65 -2.67
C LYS A 82 -12.35 -20.14 -2.96
N ASP A 83 -13.00 -20.44 -4.08
CA ASP A 83 -13.40 -21.80 -4.44
C ASP A 83 -12.19 -22.65 -4.85
N SER A 84 -11.29 -22.10 -5.66
CA SER A 84 -10.05 -22.78 -6.09
C SER A 84 -9.08 -23.08 -4.92
N LEU A 85 -8.96 -22.16 -3.96
CA LEU A 85 -8.07 -22.34 -2.80
C LEU A 85 -8.79 -22.98 -1.60
N LYS A 86 -10.09 -23.27 -1.70
CA LYS A 86 -10.97 -23.80 -0.64
C LYS A 86 -10.79 -23.07 0.70
N LEU A 87 -10.74 -21.74 0.65
CA LEU A 87 -10.41 -20.93 1.83
C LEU A 87 -11.66 -20.73 2.72
N PRO A 88 -11.55 -20.91 4.05
CA PRO A 88 -12.66 -20.70 5.00
C PRO A 88 -12.85 -19.21 5.31
N VAL A 89 -12.82 -18.36 4.27
CA VAL A 89 -12.77 -16.90 4.40
C VAL A 89 -13.75 -16.26 3.42
N SER A 90 -14.31 -15.11 3.78
CA SER A 90 -15.23 -14.38 2.91
C SER A 90 -14.51 -13.75 1.71
N THR A 91 -15.24 -13.57 0.60
CA THR A 91 -14.73 -12.89 -0.60
C THR A 91 -14.28 -11.45 -0.32
N VAL A 92 -14.93 -10.77 0.62
CA VAL A 92 -14.53 -9.43 1.10
C VAL A 92 -13.14 -9.46 1.73
N THR A 93 -12.83 -10.49 2.52
CA THR A 93 -11.52 -10.62 3.16
C THR A 93 -10.43 -10.86 2.11
N ILE A 94 -10.72 -11.67 1.10
CA ILE A 94 -9.81 -11.87 -0.04
C ILE A 94 -9.51 -10.55 -0.74
N ARG A 95 -10.54 -9.74 -1.04
CA ARG A 95 -10.35 -8.40 -1.62
C ARG A 95 -9.50 -7.49 -0.75
N ARG A 96 -9.72 -7.46 0.56
CA ARG A 96 -8.89 -6.68 1.50
C ARG A 96 -7.43 -7.13 1.47
N ARG A 97 -7.16 -8.44 1.43
CA ARG A 97 -5.79 -8.98 1.31
C ARG A 97 -5.12 -8.59 -0.01
N LEU A 98 -5.87 -8.58 -1.11
CA LEU A 98 -5.36 -8.13 -2.39
C LEU A 98 -5.02 -6.63 -2.38
N CYS A 99 -5.86 -5.79 -1.79
CA CYS A 99 -5.56 -4.36 -1.63
C CYS A 99 -4.33 -4.13 -0.75
N GLU A 100 -4.17 -4.86 0.36
CA GLU A 100 -2.97 -4.80 1.21
C GLU A 100 -1.70 -5.21 0.44
N ALA A 101 -1.83 -6.08 -0.56
CA ALA A 101 -0.75 -6.51 -1.45
C ALA A 101 -0.57 -5.59 -2.68
N ASN A 102 -1.24 -4.42 -2.73
CA ASN A 102 -1.26 -3.50 -3.86
C ASN A 102 -1.80 -4.08 -5.17
N LEU A 103 -2.62 -5.13 -5.09
CA LEU A 103 -3.30 -5.77 -6.22
C LEU A 103 -4.77 -5.34 -6.27
N SER A 104 -5.01 -4.09 -6.67
CA SER A 104 -6.37 -3.59 -6.88
C SER A 104 -6.93 -4.03 -8.23
N ALA A 105 -8.26 -4.15 -8.32
CA ALA A 105 -8.93 -4.41 -9.58
C ALA A 105 -8.70 -3.24 -10.56
N ARG A 106 -8.36 -3.57 -11.81
CA ARG A 106 -8.16 -2.60 -12.90
C ARG A 106 -8.90 -3.08 -14.14
N SER A 107 -9.37 -2.13 -14.94
CA SER A 107 -9.92 -2.41 -16.26
C SER A 107 -8.77 -2.44 -17.29
N PRO A 108 -8.67 -3.49 -18.13
CA PRO A 108 -7.67 -3.51 -19.20
C PRO A 108 -7.93 -2.40 -20.22
N ARG A 109 -6.84 -1.82 -20.77
CA ARG A 109 -6.93 -0.75 -21.76
C ARG A 109 -7.49 -1.30 -23.09
N LYS A 110 -8.50 -0.62 -23.65
CA LYS A 110 -8.99 -0.89 -25.01
C LYS A 110 -7.89 -0.52 -26.01
N VAL A 111 -7.34 -1.52 -26.71
CA VAL A 111 -6.28 -1.33 -27.71
C VAL A 111 -6.64 -2.07 -28.99
N PRO A 112 -6.26 -1.54 -30.17
CA PRO A 112 -6.46 -2.24 -31.43
C PRO A 112 -5.63 -3.52 -31.46
N LEU A 113 -6.17 -4.57 -32.09
CA LEU A 113 -5.47 -5.84 -32.22
C LEU A 113 -4.26 -5.69 -33.16
N LEU A 114 -3.05 -5.90 -32.63
CA LEU A 114 -1.82 -5.87 -33.41
C LEU A 114 -1.42 -7.27 -33.84
N LYS A 115 -1.35 -7.50 -35.16
CA LYS A 115 -0.73 -8.70 -35.73
C LYS A 115 0.79 -8.64 -35.57
N LYS A 116 1.48 -9.78 -35.51
CA LYS A 116 2.95 -9.88 -35.37
C LYS A 116 3.70 -8.97 -36.37
N ARG A 117 3.25 -8.96 -37.64
CA ARG A 117 3.81 -8.09 -38.70
C ARG A 117 3.77 -6.59 -38.36
N HIS A 118 2.70 -6.12 -37.70
CA HIS A 118 2.54 -4.71 -37.33
C HIS A 118 3.48 -4.35 -36.17
N VAL A 119 3.65 -5.28 -35.22
CA VAL A 119 4.57 -5.10 -34.08
C VAL A 119 6.01 -4.95 -34.59
N LEU A 120 6.46 -5.83 -35.49
CA LEU A 120 7.79 -5.76 -36.08
C LEU A 120 8.05 -4.43 -36.80
N LYS A 121 7.13 -4.02 -37.70
CA LYS A 121 7.26 -2.73 -38.40
C LYS A 121 7.29 -1.54 -37.45
N ARG A 122 6.48 -1.55 -36.39
CA ARG A 122 6.48 -0.48 -35.38
C ARG A 122 7.79 -0.43 -34.59
N ILE A 123 8.35 -1.59 -34.22
CA ILE A 123 9.63 -1.66 -33.52
C ILE A 123 10.76 -1.17 -34.43
N GLN A 124 10.79 -1.62 -35.69
CA GLN A 124 11.79 -1.20 -36.67
C GLN A 124 11.74 0.31 -36.89
N PHE A 125 10.55 0.85 -37.14
CA PHE A 125 10.33 2.29 -37.25
C PHE A 125 10.81 3.03 -36.00
N ALA A 126 10.44 2.57 -34.80
CA ALA A 126 10.88 3.18 -33.56
C ALA A 126 12.41 3.21 -33.46
N LYS A 127 13.10 2.10 -33.78
CA LYS A 127 14.57 1.98 -33.75
C LYS A 127 15.27 2.92 -34.74
N GLU A 128 14.80 2.96 -35.98
CA GLU A 128 15.35 3.83 -37.04
C GLU A 128 15.19 5.33 -36.71
N HIS A 129 14.19 5.67 -35.91
CA HIS A 129 13.77 7.05 -35.67
C HIS A 129 14.06 7.54 -34.24
N ILE A 130 14.79 6.78 -33.40
CA ILE A 130 15.15 7.18 -32.03
C ILE A 130 15.91 8.51 -32.01
N GLY A 131 16.84 8.69 -32.95
CA GLY A 131 17.73 9.85 -33.02
C GLY A 131 17.18 11.04 -33.82
N TRP A 132 15.90 11.04 -34.20
CA TRP A 132 15.36 12.13 -35.01
C TRP A 132 15.26 13.43 -34.21
N PRO A 133 15.80 14.56 -34.74
CA PRO A 133 15.70 15.86 -34.10
C PRO A 133 14.24 16.34 -34.07
N LYS A 134 13.89 17.15 -33.08
CA LYS A 134 12.51 17.61 -32.81
C LYS A 134 11.93 18.39 -34.01
N GLU A 135 12.78 19.08 -34.75
CA GLU A 135 12.49 19.80 -35.99
C GLU A 135 11.91 18.85 -37.04
N LYS A 136 12.49 17.65 -37.19
CA LYS A 136 12.02 16.64 -38.14
C LYS A 136 10.65 16.09 -37.74
N TRP A 137 10.38 15.90 -36.45
CA TRP A 137 9.06 15.50 -35.96
C TRP A 137 7.98 16.56 -36.20
N ARG A 138 8.34 17.85 -36.11
CA ARG A 138 7.40 18.97 -36.37
C ARG A 138 6.99 19.06 -37.84
N ASN A 139 7.87 18.67 -38.76
CA ASN A 139 7.60 18.73 -40.20
C ASN A 139 6.72 17.57 -40.71
N ILE A 140 6.54 16.50 -39.91
CA ILE A 140 5.63 15.40 -40.24
C ILE A 140 4.22 15.86 -39.87
N PHE A 141 3.53 16.47 -40.84
CA PHE A 141 2.13 16.85 -40.66
C PHE A 141 1.29 15.59 -40.41
N PRO A 142 0.66 15.40 -39.23
CA PRO A 142 -0.27 14.31 -39.05
C PRO A 142 -1.57 14.71 -39.75
N ALA A 143 -1.76 14.26 -40.99
CA ALA A 143 -3.06 14.32 -41.66
C ALA A 143 -4.04 13.35 -40.96
N ARG A 144 -4.41 13.66 -39.72
CA ARG A 144 -5.49 12.96 -39.01
C ARG A 144 -6.78 13.69 -39.28
N ARG A 145 -7.50 13.25 -40.31
CA ARG A 145 -8.93 13.54 -40.43
C ARG A 145 -9.64 12.63 -39.41
N SER A 146 -9.77 13.10 -38.17
CA SER A 146 -10.64 12.44 -37.19
C SER A 146 -12.08 12.51 -37.72
N PRO A 147 -12.84 11.40 -37.78
CA PRO A 147 -14.28 11.50 -37.98
C PRO A 147 -14.83 12.38 -36.87
N LYS A 148 -15.59 13.43 -37.21
CA LYS A 148 -16.35 14.23 -36.24
C LYS A 148 -17.37 13.29 -35.60
N THR A 149 -17.01 12.62 -34.50
CA THR A 149 -17.99 11.87 -33.71
C THR A 149 -18.81 12.88 -32.95
N LEU A 150 -20.08 13.03 -33.35
CA LEU A 150 -21.11 13.70 -32.56
C LEU A 150 -21.06 13.13 -31.15
N THR A 151 -20.89 14.02 -30.18
CA THR A 151 -20.93 13.74 -28.75
C THR A 151 -22.27 13.10 -28.41
N CYS A 152 -22.28 11.80 -28.11
CA CYS A 152 -23.38 11.22 -27.35
C CYS A 152 -23.13 11.54 -25.88
N SER A 153 -23.80 12.58 -25.40
CA SER A 153 -23.99 12.84 -23.98
C SER A 153 -24.76 11.66 -23.39
N CYS A 154 -24.18 10.98 -22.41
CA CYS A 154 -24.91 10.10 -21.50
C CYS A 154 -24.35 10.36 -20.10
N TYR A 155 -25.25 10.88 -19.26
CA TYR A 155 -25.13 11.05 -17.82
C TYR A 155 -24.85 9.73 -17.11
#